data_AF-A0A173KTD0-F1
#
_entry.id   AF-A0A173KTD0-F1
#
_cell.length_a   1.000
_cell.length_b   1.000
_cell.length_c   1.000
_cell.angle_alpha   90.00
_cell.angle_beta   90.00
_cell.angle_gamma   90.00
#
_symmetry.space_group_name_H-M   'P 1'
#
loop_
_entity.id
_entity.type
_entity.pdbx_description
1 polymer ?
#
loop_
_entity_poly.entity_id
_entity_poly.type
_entity_poly.pdbx_seq_one_letter_code
_entity_poly.pdbx_strand_id
1 'polypeptide(L)'
;MDIRSFRAELSQAFQSEGFIEKRLFKGANKVWMQQSSSEIASYFAPDARRRPWGFRLFGVVGIDIPALRQWLNQHKPGTESGIFQGGFVGYYTANDDVLGGFQVEHGLPVPADLWVGLIKDRLDRVPQSLTGLLETYRKNREELGWLAHPHEKAAWDFLVKWHESPDPALHVPYRLPNGQVV
;
A
#
# COMPACT_ATOMS: atom_id res chain seq x y z
N MET A 1 26.33 12.54 1.33
CA MET A 1 25.40 11.64 2.05
C MET A 1 25.49 10.24 1.42
N ASP A 2 25.42 9.17 2.20
CA ASP A 2 25.32 7.80 1.66
C ASP A 2 23.87 7.28 1.75
N ILE A 3 23.61 6.07 1.24
CA ILE A 3 22.26 5.48 1.25
C ILE A 3 21.75 5.16 2.65
N ARG A 4 22.64 4.95 3.63
CA ARG A 4 22.24 4.69 5.02
C ARG A 4 21.77 5.97 5.68
N SER A 5 22.50 7.07 5.51
CA SER A 5 22.09 8.40 5.97
C SER A 5 20.78 8.84 5.33
N PHE A 6 20.61 8.65 4.02
CA PHE A 6 19.37 8.95 3.31
C PHE A 6 18.16 8.19 3.90
N ARG A 7 18.32 6.89 4.16
CA ARG A 7 17.27 6.07 4.78
C ARG A 7 16.99 6.46 6.23
N ALA A 8 18.02 6.85 6.98
CA ALA A 8 17.86 7.32 8.36
C ALA A 8 17.08 8.64 8.42
N GLU A 9 17.39 9.58 7.53
CA GLU A 9 16.67 10.86 7.42
C GLU A 9 15.19 10.66 7.07
N LEU A 10 14.90 9.80 6.07
CA LEU A 10 13.52 9.41 5.76
C LEU A 10 12.83 8.74 6.96
N SER A 11 13.52 7.83 7.64
CA SER A 11 12.98 7.16 8.82
C SER A 11 12.63 8.13 9.94
N GLN A 12 13.45 9.17 10.14
CA GLN A 12 13.19 10.21 11.13
C GLN A 12 11.97 11.05 10.74
N ALA A 13 11.86 11.44 9.47
CA ALA A 13 10.71 12.19 8.95
C ALA A 13 9.40 11.38 9.05
N PHE A 14 9.43 10.06 8.77
CA PHE A 14 8.25 9.20 9.00
C PHE A 14 7.86 9.16 10.47
N GLN A 15 8.82 9.00 11.38
CA GLN A 15 8.56 8.95 12.80
C GLN A 15 8.03 10.28 13.35
N SER A 16 8.53 11.43 12.88
CA SER A 16 8.03 12.75 13.28
C SER A 16 6.59 12.99 12.84
N GLU A 17 6.19 12.44 11.69
CA GLU A 17 4.81 12.44 11.20
C GLU A 17 3.91 11.36 11.86
N GLY A 18 4.40 10.67 12.89
CA GLY A 18 3.62 9.72 13.68
C GLY A 18 3.46 8.34 13.04
N PHE A 19 4.23 8.03 12.00
CA PHE A 19 4.22 6.69 11.42
C PHE A 19 4.92 5.67 12.31
N ILE A 20 4.42 4.45 12.25
CA ILE A 20 5.03 3.27 12.86
C ILE A 20 5.57 2.33 11.80
N GLU A 21 6.78 1.82 12.02
CA GLU A 21 7.39 0.85 11.14
C GLU A 21 6.91 -0.57 11.52
N LYS A 22 6.30 -1.30 10.59
CA LYS A 22 5.75 -2.65 10.84
C LYS A 22 6.02 -3.59 9.69
N ARG A 23 5.92 -4.89 9.94
CA ARG A 23 5.83 -5.91 8.89
C ARG A 23 4.39 -6.38 8.79
N LEU A 24 3.80 -6.28 7.59
CA LEU A 24 2.45 -6.79 7.33
C LEU A 24 2.41 -8.32 7.27
N PHE A 25 3.51 -8.94 6.82
CA PHE A 25 3.61 -10.39 6.67
C PHE A 25 4.97 -10.89 7.16
N LYS A 26 5.01 -12.14 7.59
CA LYS A 26 6.27 -12.82 7.92
C LYS A 26 7.13 -12.92 6.66
N GLY A 27 8.39 -12.48 6.75
CA GLY A 27 9.32 -12.48 5.62
C GLY A 27 9.19 -11.28 4.67
N ALA A 28 8.15 -10.46 4.78
CA ALA A 28 8.02 -9.23 3.98
C ALA A 28 8.93 -8.11 4.51
N ASN A 29 9.19 -7.14 3.63
CA ASN A 29 9.84 -5.88 3.97
C ASN A 29 8.98 -5.10 4.96
N LYS A 30 9.64 -4.23 5.73
CA LYS A 30 8.95 -3.31 6.62
C LYS A 30 8.27 -2.20 5.82
N VAL A 31 7.14 -1.74 6.34
CA VAL A 31 6.33 -0.66 5.79
C VAL A 31 6.10 0.41 6.86
N TRP A 32 5.83 1.63 6.41
CA TRP A 32 5.39 2.73 7.25
C TRP A 32 3.87 2.78 7.27
N MET A 33 3.29 2.74 8.46
CA MET A 33 1.84 2.81 8.65
C MET A 33 1.52 3.99 9.53
N GLN A 34 0.43 4.69 9.26
CA GLN A 34 -0.16 5.53 10.29
C GLN A 34 -0.73 4.64 11.40
N GLN A 35 -0.91 5.17 12.61
CA GLN A 35 -1.73 4.48 13.62
C GLN A 35 -3.12 4.27 13.01
N SER A 36 -3.35 3.05 12.54
CA SER A 36 -4.49 2.68 11.71
C SER A 36 -5.69 2.43 12.59
N SER A 37 -6.88 2.64 12.02
CA SER A 37 -8.10 2.03 12.54
C SER A 37 -7.93 0.50 12.61
N SER A 38 -8.77 -0.17 13.39
CA SER A 38 -8.73 -1.64 13.48
C SER A 38 -9.11 -2.34 12.18
N GLU A 39 -9.80 -1.67 11.26
CA GLU A 39 -10.40 -2.29 10.07
C GLU A 39 -9.55 -2.13 8.81
N ILE A 40 -8.90 -0.99 8.64
CA ILE A 40 -8.10 -0.69 7.45
C ILE A 40 -6.71 -0.22 7.87
N ALA A 41 -5.71 -0.91 7.33
CA ALA A 41 -4.31 -0.63 7.52
C ALA A 41 -3.74 -0.01 6.24
N SER A 42 -3.75 1.32 6.13
CA SER A 42 -3.07 2.04 5.05
C SER A 42 -1.56 2.10 5.33
N TYR A 43 -0.73 1.92 4.30
CA TYR A 43 0.71 1.85 4.45
C TYR A 43 1.47 2.37 3.23
N PHE A 44 2.73 2.74 3.46
CA PHE A 44 3.73 2.98 2.44
C PHE A 44 4.90 2.00 2.58
N ALA A 45 5.17 1.23 1.53
CA ALA A 45 6.30 0.32 1.43
C ALA A 45 7.43 1.01 0.62
N PRO A 46 8.47 1.56 1.26
CA PRO A 46 9.51 2.32 0.57
C PRO A 46 10.51 1.39 -0.16
N ASP A 47 10.95 1.83 -1.33
CA ASP A 47 12.17 1.37 -2.01
C ASP A 47 13.05 2.58 -2.32
N ALA A 48 13.99 2.83 -1.40
CA ALA A 48 15.01 3.87 -1.52
C ALA A 48 16.22 3.33 -2.30
N ARG A 49 16.50 3.93 -3.47
CA ARG A 49 17.66 3.59 -4.32
C ARG A 49 18.66 4.72 -4.43
N ARG A 50 19.94 4.34 -4.37
CA ARG A 50 21.05 5.18 -4.78
C ARG A 50 21.15 5.21 -6.31
N ARG A 51 21.42 6.39 -6.86
CA ARG A 51 21.75 6.63 -8.27
C ARG A 51 23.16 7.24 -8.39
N PRO A 52 23.80 7.18 -9.57
CA PRO A 52 25.10 7.82 -9.77
C PRO A 52 25.09 9.31 -9.42
N TRP A 53 24.00 10.00 -9.75
CA TRP A 53 23.82 11.45 -9.55
C TRP A 53 23.16 11.82 -8.22
N GLY A 54 22.59 10.86 -7.46
CA GLY A 54 21.85 11.19 -6.24
C GLY A 54 21.09 10.03 -5.62
N PHE A 55 19.91 10.32 -5.08
CA PHE A 55 19.00 9.36 -4.48
C PHE A 55 17.60 9.50 -5.08
N ARG A 56 16.89 8.37 -5.13
CA ARG A 56 15.48 8.32 -5.53
C ARG A 56 14.70 7.52 -4.52
N LEU A 57 13.55 8.05 -4.09
CA LEU A 57 12.56 7.33 -3.32
C LEU A 57 11.41 6.95 -4.25
N PHE A 58 11.01 5.70 -4.21
CA PHE A 58 9.73 5.25 -4.74
C PHE A 58 9.21 4.17 -3.80
N GLY A 59 8.04 3.63 -4.08
CA GLY A 59 7.47 2.59 -3.23
C GLY A 59 6.06 2.24 -3.65
N VAL A 60 5.37 1.56 -2.75
CA VAL A 60 3.96 1.20 -2.92
C VAL A 60 3.16 1.88 -1.82
N VAL A 61 2.13 2.63 -2.21
CA VAL A 61 1.05 3.03 -1.30
C VAL A 61 -0.01 1.95 -1.38
N GLY A 62 -0.34 1.33 -0.26
CA GLY A 62 -1.25 0.19 -0.23
C GLY A 62 -2.19 0.20 0.95
N ILE A 63 -3.16 -0.71 0.87
CA ILE A 63 -4.12 -0.98 1.93
C ILE A 63 -4.10 -2.47 2.27
N ASP A 64 -4.16 -2.75 3.56
CA ASP A 64 -4.34 -4.07 4.13
C ASP A 64 -5.65 -4.10 4.91
N ILE A 65 -6.33 -5.25 4.88
CA ILE A 65 -7.59 -5.47 5.59
C ILE A 65 -7.34 -6.64 6.53
N PRO A 66 -6.99 -6.38 7.81
CA PRO A 66 -6.52 -7.42 8.72
C PRO A 66 -7.48 -8.61 8.86
N ALA A 67 -8.79 -8.34 8.88
CA ALA A 67 -9.83 -9.38 8.96
C ALA A 67 -9.85 -10.28 7.72
N LEU A 68 -9.71 -9.69 6.52
CA LEU A 68 -9.61 -10.46 5.28
C LEU A 68 -8.34 -11.31 5.27
N ARG A 69 -7.19 -10.73 5.66
CA ARG A 69 -5.94 -11.48 5.75
C ARG A 69 -6.05 -12.67 6.71
N GLN A 70 -6.67 -12.47 7.86
CA GLN A 70 -6.89 -13.53 8.84
C GLN A 70 -7.76 -14.65 8.24
N TRP A 71 -8.86 -14.28 7.59
CA TRP A 71 -9.75 -15.23 6.92
C TRP A 71 -9.04 -16.02 5.81
N LEU A 72 -8.24 -15.34 4.96
CA LEU A 72 -7.44 -15.98 3.91
C LEU A 72 -6.42 -16.97 4.49
N ASN A 73 -5.73 -16.61 5.58
CA ASN A 73 -4.79 -17.51 6.23
C ASN A 73 -5.48 -18.77 6.82
N GLN A 74 -6.74 -18.66 7.24
CA GLN A 74 -7.50 -19.76 7.82
C GLN A 74 -8.10 -20.68 6.75
N HIS A 75 -8.56 -20.13 5.62
CA HIS A 75 -9.37 -20.87 4.64
C HIS A 75 -8.71 -21.05 3.27
N LYS A 76 -7.69 -20.25 2.95
CA LYS A 76 -7.03 -20.18 1.63
C LYS A 76 -5.51 -19.98 1.78
N PRO A 77 -4.78 -20.84 2.50
CA PRO A 77 -3.38 -20.60 2.84
C PRO A 77 -2.44 -20.68 1.62
N GLY A 78 -1.33 -19.95 1.69
CA GLY A 78 -0.27 -20.03 0.68
C GLY A 78 -0.72 -19.57 -0.70
N THR A 79 -0.56 -20.42 -1.71
CA THR A 79 -0.93 -20.10 -3.11
C THR A 79 -2.42 -19.87 -3.32
N GLU A 80 -3.26 -20.42 -2.45
CA GLU A 80 -4.73 -20.25 -2.52
C GLU A 80 -5.19 -18.83 -2.17
N SER A 81 -4.33 -18.02 -1.51
CA SER A 81 -4.60 -16.60 -1.26
C SER A 81 -4.52 -15.74 -2.54
N GLY A 82 -4.12 -16.33 -3.68
CA GLY A 82 -4.15 -15.67 -4.97
C GLY A 82 -3.38 -14.34 -4.99
N ILE A 83 -4.05 -13.28 -5.46
CA ILE A 83 -3.44 -11.94 -5.54
C ILE A 83 -3.22 -11.27 -4.16
N PHE A 84 -3.80 -11.80 -3.07
CA PHE A 84 -3.78 -11.17 -1.74
C PHE A 84 -2.58 -11.55 -0.87
N GLN A 85 -1.59 -12.25 -1.42
CA GLN A 85 -0.39 -12.67 -0.69
C GLN A 85 0.48 -11.50 -0.14
N GLY A 86 0.35 -10.30 -0.73
CA GLY A 86 1.20 -9.14 -0.42
C GLY A 86 0.46 -7.92 0.14
N GLY A 87 -0.84 -8.02 0.41
CA GLY A 87 -1.73 -6.90 0.74
C GLY A 87 -3.07 -7.05 0.04
N PHE A 88 -4.01 -6.14 0.27
CA PHE A 88 -5.27 -6.14 -0.47
C PHE A 88 -5.07 -5.53 -1.86
N VAL A 89 -4.79 -4.22 -1.94
CA VAL A 89 -4.43 -3.52 -3.18
C VAL A 89 -3.38 -2.46 -2.88
N GLY A 90 -2.62 -2.06 -3.89
CA GLY A 90 -1.64 -0.99 -3.78
C GLY A 90 -1.19 -0.49 -5.14
N TYR A 91 -0.62 0.71 -5.16
CA TYR A 91 -0.11 1.34 -6.36
C TYR A 91 1.33 1.80 -6.20
N TYR A 92 2.09 1.74 -7.27
CA TYR A 92 3.46 2.23 -7.29
C TYR A 92 3.47 3.76 -7.38
N THR A 93 4.20 4.41 -6.48
CA THR A 93 4.31 5.88 -6.47
C THR A 93 4.90 6.44 -7.75
N ALA A 94 5.63 5.63 -8.53
CA ALA A 94 6.13 6.00 -9.85
C ALA A 94 5.03 6.32 -10.87
N ASN A 95 3.80 5.84 -10.65
CA ASN A 95 2.64 6.10 -11.50
C ASN A 95 1.77 7.28 -10.98
N ASP A 96 2.16 7.91 -9.88
CA ASP A 96 1.44 9.03 -9.27
C ASP A 96 2.08 10.34 -9.73
N ASP A 97 1.27 11.27 -10.25
CA ASP A 97 1.75 12.54 -10.76
C ASP A 97 2.45 13.40 -9.69
N VAL A 98 2.07 13.22 -8.42
CA VAL A 98 2.61 13.96 -7.28
C VAL A 98 3.79 13.21 -6.66
N LEU A 99 3.70 11.87 -6.52
CA LEU A 99 4.71 11.08 -5.82
C LEU A 99 5.81 10.49 -6.73
N GLY A 100 5.67 10.56 -8.06
CA GLY A 100 6.58 9.92 -9.00
C GLY A 100 7.97 10.57 -9.10
N GLY A 101 8.06 11.83 -8.67
CA GLY A 101 9.23 12.71 -8.81
C GLY A 101 10.18 12.77 -7.61
N PHE A 102 10.09 11.87 -6.63
CA PHE A 102 10.92 11.93 -5.42
C PHE A 102 12.38 11.58 -5.71
N GLN A 103 13.17 12.60 -6.03
CA GLN A 103 14.59 12.50 -6.30
C GLN A 103 15.36 13.71 -5.79
N VAL A 104 16.62 13.49 -5.42
CA VAL A 104 17.53 14.52 -4.92
C VAL A 104 18.95 14.24 -5.40
N GLU A 105 19.66 15.27 -5.84
CA GLU A 105 21.04 15.17 -6.31
C GLU A 105 22.04 15.12 -5.14
N HIS A 106 23.23 14.57 -5.38
CA HIS A 106 24.29 14.56 -4.36
C HIS A 106 24.68 15.98 -3.95
N GLY A 107 24.80 16.20 -2.65
CA GLY A 107 25.18 17.49 -2.08
C GLY A 107 24.01 18.44 -1.84
N LEU A 108 22.81 18.12 -2.32
CA LEU A 108 21.59 18.86 -1.99
C LEU A 108 20.92 18.31 -0.71
N PRO A 109 20.22 19.17 0.06
CA PRO A 109 19.39 18.72 1.17
C PRO A 109 18.28 17.79 0.69
N VAL A 110 18.02 16.70 1.42
CA VAL A 110 16.90 15.80 1.12
C VAL A 110 15.63 16.47 1.63
N PRO A 111 14.60 16.67 0.78
CA PRO A 111 13.33 17.23 1.23
C PRO A 111 12.47 16.13 1.89
N ALA A 112 12.99 15.48 2.93
CA ALA A 112 12.39 14.30 3.56
C ALA A 112 11.01 14.61 4.15
N ASP A 113 10.86 15.72 4.88
CA ASP A 113 9.59 16.13 5.49
C ASP A 113 8.51 16.38 4.42
N LEU A 114 8.88 17.01 3.30
CA LEU A 114 7.95 17.22 2.19
C LEU A 114 7.47 15.90 1.59
N TRP A 115 8.40 14.97 1.29
CA TRP A 115 8.04 13.69 0.69
C TRP A 115 7.17 12.85 1.63
N VAL A 116 7.51 12.81 2.91
CA VAL A 116 6.72 12.10 3.92
C VAL A 116 5.35 12.76 4.09
N GLY A 117 5.27 14.09 4.14
CA GLY A 117 4.01 14.83 4.20
C GLY A 117 3.08 14.50 3.03
N LEU A 118 3.61 14.45 1.80
CA LEU A 118 2.83 14.05 0.62
C LEU A 118 2.35 12.59 0.69
N ILE A 119 3.16 11.68 1.22
CA ILE A 119 2.76 10.28 1.43
C ILE A 119 1.65 10.20 2.49
N LYS A 120 1.79 10.96 3.58
CA LYS A 120 0.77 11.09 4.63
C LYS A 120 -0.55 11.59 4.07
N ASP A 121 -0.53 12.68 3.31
CA ASP A 121 -1.74 13.21 2.68
C ASP A 121 -2.45 12.20 1.77
N ARG A 122 -1.69 11.31 1.11
CA ARG A 122 -2.28 10.22 0.31
C ARG A 122 -2.91 9.14 1.18
N LEU A 123 -2.27 8.78 2.29
CA LEU A 123 -2.78 7.75 3.21
C LEU A 123 -3.98 8.23 4.04
N ASP A 124 -4.00 9.51 4.43
CA ASP A 124 -5.11 10.14 5.16
C ASP A 124 -6.40 10.21 4.34
N ARG A 125 -6.31 10.18 3.01
CA ARG A 125 -7.46 10.13 2.10
C ARG A 125 -8.11 8.76 2.01
N VAL A 126 -7.44 7.71 2.48
CA VAL A 126 -8.02 6.36 2.46
C VAL A 126 -9.09 6.29 3.56
N PRO A 127 -10.33 5.90 3.22
CA PRO A 127 -11.36 5.64 4.22
C PRO A 127 -10.87 4.66 5.28
N GLN A 128 -11.13 4.97 6.56
CA GLN A 128 -10.60 4.20 7.68
C GLN A 128 -11.53 3.04 8.11
N SER A 129 -12.79 3.01 7.68
CA SER A 129 -13.71 1.90 7.94
C SER A 129 -13.95 1.07 6.69
N LEU A 130 -14.16 -0.25 6.86
CA LEU A 130 -14.40 -1.16 5.74
C LEU A 130 -15.71 -0.82 5.02
N THR A 131 -16.76 -0.47 5.77
CA THR A 131 -18.01 0.02 5.18
C THR A 131 -17.79 1.30 4.37
N GLY A 132 -17.07 2.28 4.92
CA GLY A 132 -16.77 3.53 4.21
C GLY A 132 -15.97 3.28 2.93
N LEU A 133 -14.95 2.43 2.99
CA LEU A 133 -14.14 2.05 1.84
C LEU A 133 -14.96 1.41 0.72
N LEU A 134 -15.84 0.46 1.06
CA LEU A 134 -16.71 -0.22 0.11
C LEU A 134 -17.77 0.71 -0.48
N GLU A 135 -18.32 1.62 0.33
CA GLU A 135 -19.24 2.64 -0.16
C GLU A 135 -18.57 3.60 -1.13
N THR A 136 -17.38 4.11 -0.80
CA THR A 136 -16.59 4.97 -1.70
C THR A 136 -16.28 4.22 -2.99
N TYR A 137 -15.86 2.95 -2.93
CA TYR A 137 -15.63 2.14 -4.13
C TYR A 137 -16.86 2.03 -5.04
N ARG A 138 -18.05 1.81 -4.45
CA ARG A 138 -19.30 1.64 -5.20
C ARG A 138 -19.86 2.95 -5.76
N LYS A 139 -19.77 4.04 -4.99
CA LYS A 139 -20.43 5.33 -5.30
C LYS A 139 -19.50 6.32 -6.00
N ASN A 140 -18.22 6.34 -5.65
CA ASN A 140 -17.24 7.31 -6.13
C ASN A 140 -15.83 6.72 -6.21
N ARG A 141 -15.64 5.76 -7.12
CA ARG A 141 -14.37 5.04 -7.32
C ARG A 141 -13.16 5.96 -7.52
N GLU A 142 -13.36 7.10 -8.17
CA GLU A 142 -12.28 8.06 -8.49
C GLU A 142 -11.63 8.65 -7.24
N GLU A 143 -12.36 8.73 -6.13
CA GLU A 143 -11.86 9.22 -4.85
C GLU A 143 -10.79 8.30 -4.24
N LEU A 144 -10.84 7.00 -4.54
CA LEU A 144 -9.80 6.04 -4.16
C LEU A 144 -8.58 6.08 -5.08
N GLY A 145 -8.64 6.86 -6.16
CA GLY A 145 -7.56 7.04 -7.13
C GLY A 145 -7.01 5.70 -7.64
N TRP A 146 -5.69 5.57 -7.58
CA TRP A 146 -4.98 4.39 -8.07
C TRP A 146 -5.27 3.10 -7.28
N LEU A 147 -5.72 3.18 -6.02
CA LEU A 147 -6.09 1.99 -5.23
C LEU A 147 -7.28 1.26 -5.86
N ALA A 148 -8.13 1.99 -6.58
CA ALA A 148 -9.24 1.42 -7.31
C ALA A 148 -9.00 1.47 -8.82
N HIS A 149 -7.79 1.33 -9.35
CA HIS A 149 -7.58 1.29 -10.81
C HIS A 149 -8.35 0.11 -11.48
N PRO A 150 -8.80 0.20 -12.75
CA PRO A 150 -9.49 -0.90 -13.48
C PRO A 150 -8.84 -2.28 -13.36
N HIS A 151 -7.51 -2.32 -13.34
CA HIS A 151 -6.74 -3.55 -13.14
C HIS A 151 -7.03 -4.26 -11.81
N GLU A 152 -7.39 -3.52 -10.76
CA GLU A 152 -7.68 -4.06 -9.43
C GLU A 152 -9.15 -4.48 -9.25
N LYS A 153 -9.98 -4.39 -10.30
CA LYS A 153 -11.44 -4.65 -10.19
C LYS A 153 -11.76 -6.00 -9.54
N ALA A 154 -11.05 -7.07 -9.91
CA ALA A 154 -11.30 -8.40 -9.36
C ALA A 154 -11.05 -8.47 -7.84
N ALA A 155 -10.05 -7.75 -7.34
CA ALA A 155 -9.78 -7.65 -5.90
C ALA A 155 -10.96 -6.98 -5.18
N TRP A 156 -11.45 -5.87 -5.71
CA TRP A 156 -12.56 -5.11 -5.13
C TRP A 156 -13.90 -5.85 -5.20
N ASP A 157 -14.21 -6.48 -6.34
CA ASP A 157 -15.42 -7.31 -6.48
C ASP A 157 -15.40 -8.47 -5.47
N PHE A 158 -14.24 -9.09 -5.26
CA PHE A 158 -14.06 -10.12 -4.25
C PHE A 158 -14.30 -9.57 -2.85
N LEU A 159 -13.69 -8.43 -2.51
CA LEU A 159 -13.85 -7.82 -1.18
C LEU A 159 -15.31 -7.49 -0.88
N VAL A 160 -16.05 -6.97 -1.86
CA VAL A 160 -17.50 -6.75 -1.77
C VAL A 160 -18.25 -8.04 -1.41
N LYS A 161 -18.02 -9.12 -2.16
CA LYS A 161 -18.69 -10.41 -1.93
C LYS A 161 -18.32 -11.02 -0.58
N TRP A 162 -17.04 -10.98 -0.25
CA TRP A 162 -16.51 -11.49 1.01
C TRP A 162 -17.09 -10.74 2.22
N HIS A 163 -17.20 -9.41 2.15
CA HIS A 163 -17.77 -8.62 3.23
C HIS A 163 -19.26 -8.91 3.45
N GLU A 164 -20.01 -9.20 2.38
CA GLU A 164 -21.44 -9.56 2.47
C GLU A 164 -21.65 -10.98 3.02
N SER A 165 -20.81 -11.94 2.61
CA SER A 165 -20.90 -13.33 3.04
C SER A 165 -19.53 -14.01 2.96
N PRO A 166 -18.78 -14.12 4.08
CA PRO A 166 -17.41 -14.65 4.11
C PRO A 166 -17.35 -16.19 4.04
N ASP A 167 -17.86 -16.76 2.96
CA ASP A 167 -17.94 -18.21 2.72
C ASP A 167 -16.59 -18.79 2.25
N PRO A 168 -16.02 -19.81 2.94
CA PRO A 168 -14.79 -20.51 2.51
C PRO A 168 -14.82 -21.06 1.08
N ALA A 169 -15.99 -21.24 0.47
CA ALA A 169 -16.14 -21.64 -0.93
C ALA A 169 -15.92 -20.49 -1.93
N LEU A 170 -15.82 -19.23 -1.49
CA LEU A 170 -15.54 -18.09 -2.36
C LEU A 170 -14.26 -18.29 -3.17
N HIS A 171 -14.36 -18.04 -4.48
CA HIS A 171 -13.23 -18.08 -5.38
C HIS A 171 -12.37 -16.84 -5.19
N VAL A 172 -11.12 -17.04 -4.76
CA VAL A 172 -10.14 -15.97 -4.58
C VAL A 172 -9.51 -15.65 -5.93
N PRO A 173 -9.52 -14.37 -6.38
CA PRO A 173 -8.92 -14.00 -7.63
C PRO A 173 -7.41 -14.28 -7.65
N TYR A 174 -6.92 -14.73 -8.80
CA TYR A 174 -5.52 -15.11 -8.98
C TYR A 174 -4.94 -14.53 -10.27
N ARG A 175 -3.62 -14.36 -10.28
CA ARG A 175 -2.90 -13.84 -11.44
C ARG A 175 -2.46 -14.98 -12.34
N LEU A 176 -2.87 -14.93 -13.60
CA LEU A 176 -2.40 -15.82 -14.65
C LEU A 176 -0.95 -15.49 -15.07
N PRO A 177 -0.22 -16.42 -15.72
CA PRO A 177 1.15 -16.18 -16.19
C PRO A 177 1.28 -14.99 -17.15
N ASN A 178 0.22 -14.65 -17.87
CA ASN A 178 0.15 -13.49 -18.77
C ASN A 178 -0.11 -12.15 -18.04
N GLY A 179 -0.19 -12.17 -16.70
CA GLY A 179 -0.42 -10.99 -15.86
C GLY A 179 -1.89 -10.65 -15.63
N GLN A 180 -2.82 -11.28 -16.34
CA GLN A 180 -4.25 -11.05 -16.16
C GLN A 180 -4.73 -11.58 -14.80
N VAL A 181 -5.61 -10.84 -14.14
CA VAL A 181 -6.30 -11.28 -12.92
C VAL A 181 -7.67 -11.84 -13.31
N VAL A 182 -7.98 -13.05 -12.85
CA VAL A 182 -9.26 -13.76 -13.04
C VAL A 182 -9.88 -14.17 -11.72
#